data_AF-A0A516PUT7-F1
#
_entry.id   AF-A0A516PUT7-F1
#
_cell.length_a   1.000
_cell.length_b   1.000
_cell.length_c   1.000
_cell.angle_alpha   90.00
_cell.angle_beta   90.00
_cell.angle_gamma   90.00
#
_symmetry.space_group_name_H-M   'P 1'
#
loop_
_entity.id
_entity.type
_entity.pdbx_description
1 polymer ?
#
loop_
_entity_poly.entity_id
_entity_poly.type
_entity_poly.pdbx_seq_one_letter_code
_entity_poly.pdbx_strand_id
1 'polypeptide(L)'
;MARKPPTAAAIIVVGGLAVAFAGWTVLTLNTDLVSSWDDAVARAPVSMASAAGQIAATLAMVSAPIVIYLALLVVAIWAYRTRLRNLSAALLLMVLFGYGGSWLIRTLIARPRPADAVDLITTNGYAYPSGHLTAATVGGVAVAAVLVITRRRRAALVQWIVIGSMIVILIGVDRWLLAAHRLSDLIGGLLYGAAAAALSLLLAGAEVLPATPVPRPRARRAAHTPPPATGQSPTARKQCAVVYNPARVVDWVGFRRTVDYELRTHGWAEAMWLETRVDDPGREMTRRAIDSGADLVIAAGGDGTVRVVAAEIEGTGIPLGVIPAGTGNLLAKNLGIPLDSRAAIDVALTGKDRPIDIVQVTIDDDRVDHFAVMAGIGIDAVILQDTNPDLKRAVGSAAYFVSAARNANHPALHATITVDDREPIRRRAHVLVLGNVGFLQANIPLIPDAKPDDGLLDLLIASPRRPTDWVKLITHVLTRRDRDLKELDRITGSKIKIDVVEGDHFELDGDPAGECHSMLAEVLPGALVIRTPK
;
A
#
# COMPACT_ATOMS: atom_id res chain seq x y z
N MET A 1 -5.66 -15.25 10.34
CA MET A 1 -4.47 -15.50 9.49
C MET A 1 -3.27 -15.82 10.38
N ALA A 2 -2.70 -17.02 10.27
CA ALA A 2 -1.48 -17.39 10.97
C ALA A 2 -0.27 -16.67 10.35
N ARG A 3 0.54 -15.99 11.19
CA ARG A 3 1.80 -15.37 10.73
C ARG A 3 2.74 -16.48 10.25
N LYS A 4 3.34 -16.34 9.06
CA LYS A 4 4.40 -17.27 8.61
C LYS A 4 5.53 -17.26 9.66
N PRO A 5 6.12 -18.42 9.97
CA PRO A 5 7.23 -18.48 10.92
C PRO A 5 8.43 -17.69 10.36
N PRO A 6 9.18 -17.00 11.23
CA PRO A 6 10.37 -16.26 10.81
C PRO A 6 11.40 -17.17 10.14
N THR A 7 12.09 -16.66 9.13
CA THR A 7 13.16 -17.42 8.45
C THR A 7 14.31 -17.71 9.41
N ALA A 8 14.90 -18.90 9.33
CA ALA A 8 16.01 -19.30 10.19
C ALA A 8 17.19 -18.29 10.11
N ALA A 9 17.45 -17.73 8.93
CA ALA A 9 18.48 -16.71 8.74
C ALA A 9 18.22 -15.43 9.56
N ALA A 10 16.97 -14.95 9.62
CA ALA A 10 16.62 -13.76 10.39
C ALA A 10 16.78 -14.00 11.90
N ILE A 11 16.39 -15.19 12.38
CA ILE A 11 16.58 -15.59 13.78
C ILE A 11 18.07 -15.65 14.14
N ILE A 12 18.90 -16.25 13.28
CA ILE A 12 20.36 -16.34 13.47
C ILE A 12 20.99 -14.95 13.53
N VAL A 13 20.60 -14.03 12.65
CA VAL A 13 21.13 -12.65 12.66
C VAL A 13 20.77 -11.92 13.95
N VAL A 14 19.50 -11.98 14.38
CA VAL A 14 19.06 -11.35 15.64
C VAL A 14 19.78 -11.97 16.84
N GLY A 15 19.89 -13.30 16.89
CA GLY A 15 20.62 -14.00 17.95
C GLY A 15 22.11 -13.63 17.97
N GLY A 16 22.76 -13.60 16.82
CA GLY A 16 24.17 -13.22 16.69
C GLY A 16 24.45 -11.78 17.15
N LEU A 17 23.61 -10.82 16.78
CA LEU A 17 23.74 -9.43 17.22
C LEU A 17 23.49 -9.29 18.73
N ALA A 18 22.54 -10.02 19.28
CA ALA A 18 22.28 -10.03 20.72
C ALA A 18 23.46 -10.61 21.52
N VAL A 19 24.05 -11.73 21.05
CA VAL A 19 25.24 -12.32 21.67
C VAL A 19 26.45 -11.39 21.55
N ALA A 20 26.64 -10.77 20.38
CA ALA A 20 27.73 -9.81 20.18
C ALA A 20 27.62 -8.61 21.13
N PHE A 21 26.42 -8.04 21.28
CA PHE A 21 26.17 -6.95 22.22
C PHE A 21 26.40 -7.38 23.68
N ALA A 22 25.91 -8.56 24.08
CA ALA A 22 26.11 -9.07 25.43
C ALA A 22 27.60 -9.33 25.73
N GLY A 23 28.32 -9.99 24.82
CA GLY A 23 29.75 -10.23 24.94
C GLY A 23 30.56 -8.94 25.01
N TRP A 24 30.25 -7.96 24.15
CA TRP A 24 30.89 -6.64 24.20
C TRP A 24 30.61 -5.91 25.52
N THR A 25 29.39 -6.01 26.04
CA THR A 25 29.02 -5.43 27.34
C THR A 25 29.82 -6.05 28.48
N VAL A 26 29.95 -7.38 28.51
CA VAL A 26 30.76 -8.08 29.52
C VAL A 26 32.23 -7.66 29.43
N LEU A 27 32.80 -7.59 28.22
CA LEU A 27 34.19 -7.14 28.02
C LEU A 27 34.37 -5.68 28.49
N THR A 28 33.44 -4.79 28.14
CA THR A 28 33.51 -3.37 28.48
C THR A 28 33.42 -3.12 29.99
N LEU A 29 32.65 -3.93 30.71
CA LEU A 29 32.41 -3.74 32.15
C LEU A 29 33.38 -4.51 33.04
N ASN A 30 33.94 -5.63 32.57
CA ASN A 30 34.68 -6.57 33.43
C ASN A 30 36.15 -6.78 33.03
N THR A 31 36.68 -6.07 32.03
CA THR A 31 38.08 -6.24 31.62
C THR A 31 38.85 -4.92 31.54
N ASP A 32 40.08 -4.92 32.05
CA ASP A 32 40.99 -3.77 31.96
C ASP A 32 41.51 -3.52 30.55
N LEU A 33 41.35 -4.51 29.65
CA LEU A 33 41.77 -4.42 28.26
C LEU A 33 40.96 -3.37 27.49
N VAL A 34 39.65 -3.26 27.76
CA VAL A 34 38.80 -2.27 27.08
C VAL A 34 38.98 -0.88 27.68
N SER A 35 39.15 -0.76 29.00
CA SER A 35 39.41 0.52 29.64
C SER A 35 40.78 1.10 29.25
N SER A 36 41.84 0.29 29.24
CA SER A 36 43.17 0.73 28.76
C SER A 36 43.16 1.17 27.29
N TRP A 37 42.34 0.51 26.45
CA TRP A 37 42.15 0.93 25.07
C TRP A 37 41.37 2.24 24.95
N ASP A 38 40.29 2.41 25.72
CA ASP A 38 39.54 3.66 25.78
C ASP A 38 40.44 4.84 26.20
N ASP A 39 41.31 4.63 27.19
CA ASP A 39 42.25 5.64 27.70
C ASP A 39 43.35 5.96 26.68
N ALA A 40 43.90 4.96 25.99
CA ALA A 40 44.93 5.15 24.95
C ALA A 40 44.42 5.97 23.76
N VAL A 41 43.12 5.93 23.49
CA VAL A 41 42.46 6.64 22.39
C VAL A 41 41.71 7.89 22.91
N ALA A 42 41.75 8.18 24.21
CA ALA A 42 41.15 9.39 24.74
C ALA A 42 41.83 10.65 24.18
N ARG A 43 41.06 11.71 23.95
CA ARG A 43 41.54 13.00 23.47
C ARG A 43 40.94 14.12 24.28
N ALA A 44 41.69 15.20 24.43
CA ALA A 44 41.16 16.43 25.01
C ALA A 44 39.96 16.92 24.18
N PRO A 45 38.84 17.29 24.82
CA PRO A 45 37.64 17.74 24.13
C PRO A 45 37.93 18.99 23.31
N VAL A 46 37.30 19.08 22.13
CA VAL A 46 37.37 20.29 21.31
C VAL A 46 36.71 21.45 22.07
N SER A 47 37.41 22.58 22.15
CA SER A 47 36.91 23.78 22.83
C SER A 47 35.62 24.30 22.18
N MET A 48 34.58 24.56 22.99
CA MET A 48 33.33 25.17 22.54
C MET A 48 33.48 26.59 22.01
N ALA A 49 34.57 27.28 22.37
CA ALA A 49 34.89 28.59 21.81
C ALA A 49 35.42 28.51 20.35
N SER A 50 35.80 27.32 19.88
CA SER A 50 36.30 27.12 18.52
C SER A 50 35.17 26.84 17.54
N ALA A 51 35.38 27.20 16.26
CA ALA A 51 34.43 26.87 15.18
C ALA A 51 34.17 25.36 15.08
N ALA A 52 35.20 24.53 15.28
CA ALA A 52 35.06 23.08 15.26
C ALA A 52 34.16 22.57 16.41
N GLY A 53 34.29 23.14 17.61
CA GLY A 53 33.44 22.81 18.76
C GLY A 53 31.98 23.20 18.53
N GLN A 54 31.73 24.37 17.94
CA GLN A 54 30.37 24.81 17.60
C GLN A 54 29.70 23.94 16.52
N ILE A 55 30.47 23.52 15.50
CA ILE A 55 29.98 22.60 14.47
C ILE A 55 29.63 21.24 15.10
N ALA A 56 30.51 20.70 15.95
CA ALA A 56 30.28 19.45 16.66
C ALA A 56 29.07 19.52 17.61
N ALA A 57 28.90 20.63 18.33
CA ALA A 57 27.72 20.89 19.15
C ALA A 57 26.42 20.94 18.34
N THR A 58 26.46 21.56 17.16
CA THR A 58 25.29 21.64 16.26
C THR A 58 24.94 20.25 15.73
N LEU A 59 25.94 19.49 15.29
CA LEU A 59 25.77 18.11 14.86
C LEU A 59 25.20 17.22 15.98
N ALA A 60 25.62 17.44 17.24
CA ALA A 60 25.05 16.82 18.44
C ALA A 60 23.54 16.98 18.51
N MET A 61 23.07 18.21 18.27
CA MET A 61 21.68 18.59 18.46
C MET A 61 20.80 18.02 17.35
N VAL A 62 21.27 18.11 16.10
CA VAL A 62 20.55 17.57 14.94
C VAL A 62 20.49 16.04 14.97
N SER A 63 21.55 15.39 15.47
CA SER A 63 21.61 13.93 15.63
C SER A 63 21.10 13.43 16.99
N ALA A 64 20.47 14.30 17.79
CA ALA A 64 19.97 13.93 19.10
C ALA A 64 18.96 12.76 18.96
N PRO A 65 19.02 11.75 19.86
CA PRO A 65 18.17 10.56 19.74
C PRO A 65 16.68 10.88 19.55
N ILE A 66 16.17 11.88 20.26
CA ILE A 66 14.77 12.30 20.16
C ILE A 66 14.39 12.75 18.74
N VAL A 67 15.28 13.45 18.04
CA VAL A 67 15.04 13.94 16.67
C VAL A 67 14.90 12.75 15.72
N ILE A 68 15.80 11.77 15.81
CA ILE A 68 15.77 10.57 14.97
C ILE A 68 14.51 9.75 15.25
N TYR A 69 14.15 9.51 16.51
CA TYR A 69 12.95 8.74 16.84
C TYR A 69 11.65 9.47 16.46
N LEU A 70 11.58 10.80 16.58
CA LEU A 70 10.46 11.59 16.06
C LEU A 70 10.33 11.46 14.54
N ALA A 71 11.45 11.52 13.81
CA ALA A 71 11.46 11.28 12.37
C ALA A 71 10.97 9.85 12.03
N LEU A 72 11.39 8.84 12.79
CA LEU A 72 10.91 7.47 12.61
C LEU A 72 9.41 7.34 12.89
N LEU A 73 8.85 8.07 13.88
CA LEU A 73 7.41 8.10 14.11
C LEU A 73 6.65 8.72 12.93
N VAL A 74 7.17 9.80 12.34
CA VAL A 74 6.59 10.38 11.11
C VAL A 74 6.60 9.37 9.96
N VAL A 75 7.71 8.65 9.77
CA VAL A 75 7.81 7.60 8.74
C VAL A 75 6.91 6.41 9.07
N ALA A 76 6.72 6.05 10.34
CA ALA A 76 5.80 4.99 10.76
C ALA A 76 4.34 5.35 10.46
N ILE A 77 3.96 6.62 10.66
CA ILE A 77 2.64 7.16 10.30
C ILE A 77 2.46 7.14 8.77
N TRP A 78 3.48 7.57 8.02
CA TRP A 78 3.47 7.48 6.55
C TRP A 78 3.31 6.03 6.09
N ALA A 79 4.09 5.09 6.62
CA ALA A 79 4.04 3.67 6.29
C ALA A 79 2.67 3.06 6.62
N TYR A 80 2.05 3.46 7.73
CA TYR A 80 0.69 3.06 8.07
C TYR A 80 -0.32 3.55 7.03
N ARG A 81 -0.23 4.83 6.64
CA ARG A 81 -1.12 5.44 5.63
C ARG A 81 -0.95 4.84 4.24
N THR A 82 0.26 4.45 3.88
CA THR A 82 0.55 3.74 2.61
C THR A 82 0.30 2.23 2.69
N ARG A 83 -0.35 1.75 3.77
CA ARG A 83 -0.73 0.35 4.00
C ARG A 83 0.43 -0.63 4.13
N LEU A 84 1.63 -0.14 4.39
CA LEU A 84 2.80 -0.95 4.73
C LEU A 84 2.75 -1.32 6.24
N ARG A 85 1.76 -2.13 6.63
CA ARG A 85 1.44 -2.43 8.04
C ARG A 85 2.61 -3.06 8.80
N ASN A 86 3.32 -4.01 8.18
CA ASN A 86 4.49 -4.65 8.82
C ASN A 86 5.66 -3.67 8.97
N LEU A 87 5.88 -2.78 8.00
CA LEU A 87 6.90 -1.74 8.10
C LEU A 87 6.55 -0.73 9.20
N SER A 88 5.30 -0.29 9.27
CA SER A 88 4.83 0.61 10.33
C SER A 88 5.02 -0.01 11.72
N ALA A 89 4.61 -1.27 11.89
CA ALA A 89 4.83 -2.02 13.14
C ALA A 89 6.33 -2.14 13.47
N ALA A 90 7.18 -2.43 12.48
CA ALA A 90 8.62 -2.51 12.67
C ALA A 90 9.21 -1.16 13.14
N LEU A 91 8.80 -0.04 12.53
CA LEU A 91 9.28 1.29 12.90
C LEU A 91 8.83 1.70 14.31
N LEU A 92 7.60 1.34 14.72
CA LEU A 92 7.13 1.57 16.09
C LEU A 92 7.92 0.71 17.10
N LEU A 93 8.19 -0.55 16.78
CA LEU A 93 9.04 -1.41 17.60
C LEU A 93 10.49 -0.91 17.66
N MET A 94 11.02 -0.34 16.57
CA MET A 94 12.33 0.30 16.55
C MET A 94 12.40 1.50 17.49
N VAL A 95 11.33 2.31 17.59
CA VAL A 95 11.23 3.38 18.58
C VAL A 95 11.18 2.79 20.00
N LEU A 96 10.34 1.78 20.23
CA LEU A 96 10.20 1.14 21.55
C LEU A 96 11.50 0.51 22.05
N PHE A 97 12.13 -0.35 21.26
CA PHE A 97 13.35 -1.06 21.65
C PHE A 97 14.59 -0.17 21.53
N GLY A 98 14.68 0.67 20.50
CA GLY A 98 15.80 1.59 20.32
C GLY A 98 15.85 2.66 21.42
N TYR A 99 14.76 3.40 21.62
CA TYR A 99 14.71 4.48 22.63
C TYR A 99 14.51 3.92 24.03
N GLY A 100 13.40 3.20 24.25
CA GLY A 100 13.02 2.70 25.57
C GLY A 100 13.98 1.64 26.10
N GLY A 101 14.40 0.70 25.27
CA GLY A 101 15.35 -0.33 25.68
C GLY A 101 16.76 0.23 25.95
N SER A 102 17.24 1.20 25.15
CA SER A 102 18.54 1.84 25.43
C SER A 102 18.51 2.66 26.71
N TRP A 103 17.40 3.37 26.97
CA TRP A 103 17.19 4.07 28.23
C TRP A 103 17.22 3.12 29.43
N LEU A 104 16.53 1.98 29.33
CA LEU A 104 16.51 0.97 30.39
C LEU A 104 17.91 0.42 30.67
N ILE A 105 18.65 0.01 29.63
CA ILE A 105 20.00 -0.56 29.78
C ILE A 105 20.96 0.45 30.41
N ARG A 106 20.92 1.72 29.98
CA ARG A 106 21.74 2.78 30.56
C ARG A 106 21.49 2.97 32.04
N THR A 107 20.23 2.96 32.45
CA THR A 107 19.84 3.11 33.85
C THR A 107 20.28 1.92 34.69
N LEU A 108 20.24 0.71 34.13
CA LEU A 108 20.67 -0.50 34.83
C LEU A 108 22.20 -0.61 34.98
N ILE A 109 22.95 -0.24 33.93
CA ILE A 109 24.42 -0.33 33.94
C ILE A 109 25.05 0.86 34.68
N ALA A 110 24.42 2.04 34.59
CA ALA A 110 24.82 3.25 35.28
C ALA A 110 26.29 3.67 35.05
N ARG A 111 26.89 3.35 33.90
CA ARG A 111 28.30 3.70 33.58
C ARG A 111 28.45 5.22 33.46
N PRO A 112 29.37 5.86 34.22
CA PRO A 112 29.57 7.31 34.15
C PRO A 112 30.24 7.73 32.83
N ARG A 113 29.92 8.95 32.39
CA ARG A 113 30.58 9.59 31.24
C ARG A 113 32.03 9.97 31.55
N PRO A 114 32.86 10.24 30.53
CA PRO A 114 34.18 10.83 30.74
C PRO A 114 34.08 12.14 31.55
N ALA A 115 35.04 12.38 32.45
CA ALA A 115 35.00 13.53 33.37
C ALA A 115 35.21 14.87 32.67
N ASP A 116 35.85 14.83 31.51
CA ASP A 116 36.16 15.92 30.59
C ASP A 116 35.08 16.12 29.52
N ALA A 117 33.94 15.43 29.61
CA ALA A 117 32.85 15.58 28.67
C ALA A 117 32.33 17.03 28.64
N VAL A 118 32.14 17.56 27.43
CA VAL A 118 31.57 18.90 27.30
C VAL A 118 30.10 18.90 27.73
N ASP A 119 29.72 19.88 28.55
CA ASP A 119 28.35 20.03 29.03
C ASP A 119 27.41 20.52 27.91
N LEU A 120 26.55 19.62 27.44
CA LEU A 120 25.56 19.83 26.39
C LEU A 120 24.22 19.28 26.88
N ILE A 121 23.13 19.85 26.40
CA ILE A 121 21.77 19.33 26.67
C ILE A 121 21.65 17.84 26.26
N THR A 122 22.43 17.42 25.25
CA THR A 122 22.48 16.06 24.72
C THR A 122 23.43 15.12 25.48
N THR A 123 24.25 15.59 26.43
CA THR A 123 25.18 14.78 27.23
C THR A 123 24.64 14.36 28.60
N ASN A 124 23.34 14.51 28.84
CA ASN A 124 22.70 14.05 30.07
C ASN A 124 22.64 12.51 30.20
N GLY A 125 22.68 12.01 31.44
CA GLY A 125 22.56 10.59 31.79
C GLY A 125 23.81 9.74 31.56
N TYR A 126 23.66 8.42 31.67
CA TYR A 126 24.77 7.45 31.62
C TYR A 126 25.35 7.24 30.23
N ALA A 127 26.61 6.78 30.17
CA ALA A 127 27.41 6.69 28.96
C ALA A 127 27.11 5.45 28.10
N TYR A 128 26.82 4.31 28.73
CA TYR A 128 26.80 3.00 28.06
C TYR A 128 25.40 2.37 28.02
N PRO A 129 24.94 1.88 26.86
CA PRO A 129 25.52 2.05 25.51
C PRO A 129 25.22 3.46 24.96
N SER A 130 26.01 3.97 24.02
CA SER A 130 25.80 5.32 23.46
C SER A 130 24.46 5.50 22.74
N GLY A 131 23.72 6.55 23.11
CA GLY A 131 22.39 6.82 22.59
C GLY A 131 22.32 7.42 21.22
N HIS A 132 23.25 8.29 20.91
CA HIS A 132 23.38 8.85 19.57
C HIS A 132 23.68 7.73 18.58
N LEU A 133 24.58 6.80 18.95
CA LEU A 133 24.93 5.67 18.07
C LEU A 133 23.81 4.64 17.98
N THR A 134 23.12 4.36 19.08
CA THR A 134 21.93 3.52 19.05
C THR A 134 20.89 4.09 18.07
N ALA A 135 20.53 5.37 18.22
CA ALA A 135 19.52 6.02 17.40
C ALA A 135 19.95 6.12 15.93
N ALA A 136 21.20 6.51 15.67
CA ALA A 136 21.74 6.59 14.30
C ALA A 136 21.74 5.22 13.60
N THR A 137 22.11 4.17 14.31
CA THR A 137 22.11 2.79 13.77
C THR A 137 20.70 2.32 13.47
N VAL A 138 19.77 2.52 14.41
CA VAL A 138 18.35 2.20 14.21
C VAL A 138 17.78 2.99 13.01
N GLY A 139 18.09 4.28 12.91
CA GLY A 139 17.67 5.14 11.80
C GLY A 139 18.24 4.67 10.45
N GLY A 140 19.52 4.31 10.39
CA GLY A 140 20.15 3.77 9.19
C GLY A 140 19.50 2.46 8.73
N VAL A 141 19.26 1.53 9.66
CA VAL A 141 18.54 0.28 9.35
C VAL A 141 17.10 0.55 8.93
N ALA A 142 16.41 1.51 9.55
CA ALA A 142 15.06 1.91 9.16
C ALA A 142 15.02 2.47 7.74
N VAL A 143 15.98 3.32 7.35
CA VAL A 143 16.09 3.82 5.96
C VAL A 143 16.31 2.66 4.99
N ALA A 144 17.23 1.75 5.29
CA ALA A 144 17.44 0.56 4.46
C ALA A 144 16.18 -0.30 4.35
N ALA A 145 15.47 -0.53 5.46
CA ALA A 145 14.21 -1.27 5.49
C ALA A 145 13.13 -0.59 4.62
N VAL A 146 12.97 0.73 4.75
CA VAL A 146 12.05 1.51 3.91
C VAL A 146 12.42 1.35 2.44
N LEU A 147 13.70 1.48 2.05
CA LEU A 147 14.14 1.38 0.66
C LEU A 147 13.96 -0.03 0.08
N VAL A 148 14.23 -1.06 0.87
CA VAL A 148 14.03 -2.46 0.47
C VAL A 148 12.53 -2.76 0.31
N ILE A 149 11.70 -2.35 1.27
CA ILE A 149 10.26 -2.64 1.27
C ILE A 149 9.52 -1.82 0.22
N THR A 150 9.95 -0.57 0.00
CA THR A 150 9.47 0.27 -1.13
C THR A 150 10.16 -0.06 -2.45
N ARG A 151 11.02 -1.08 -2.47
CA ARG A 151 11.61 -1.73 -3.65
C ARG A 151 12.31 -0.73 -4.60
N ARG A 152 13.07 0.22 -4.02
CA ARG A 152 13.90 1.17 -4.79
C ARG A 152 15.06 0.43 -5.51
N ARG A 153 15.59 1.03 -6.58
CA ARG A 153 16.69 0.45 -7.39
C ARG A 153 17.87 0.00 -6.51
N ARG A 154 18.51 -1.13 -6.83
CA ARG A 154 19.68 -1.65 -6.07
C ARG A 154 20.80 -0.61 -5.90
N ALA A 155 21.04 0.22 -6.90
CA ALA A 155 22.01 1.31 -6.82
C ALA A 155 21.64 2.32 -5.72
N ALA A 156 20.36 2.68 -5.61
CA ALA A 156 19.87 3.56 -4.56
C ALA A 156 20.00 2.90 -3.17
N LEU A 157 19.71 1.60 -3.06
CA LEU A 157 19.91 0.87 -1.80
C LEU A 157 21.38 0.91 -1.35
N VAL A 158 22.32 0.58 -2.24
CA VAL A 158 23.75 0.60 -1.93
C VAL A 158 24.20 2.01 -1.56
N GLN A 159 23.80 3.03 -2.34
CA GLN A 159 24.12 4.42 -2.07
C GLN A 159 23.63 4.85 -0.68
N TRP A 160 22.39 4.54 -0.32
CA TRP A 160 21.83 4.91 0.98
C TRP A 160 22.39 4.10 2.15
N ILE A 161 22.79 2.85 1.94
CA ILE A 161 23.54 2.07 2.95
C ILE A 161 24.90 2.73 3.20
N VAL A 162 25.61 3.15 2.15
CA VAL A 162 26.89 3.86 2.27
C VAL A 162 26.70 5.19 2.99
N ILE A 163 25.73 6.00 2.57
CA ILE A 163 25.42 7.29 3.21
C ILE A 163 25.04 7.09 4.68
N GLY A 164 24.15 6.13 4.98
CA GLY A 164 23.74 5.81 6.35
C GLY A 164 24.92 5.38 7.21
N SER A 165 25.82 4.54 6.67
CA SER A 165 27.03 4.11 7.38
C SER A 165 27.98 5.28 7.63
N MET A 166 28.16 6.19 6.66
CA MET A 166 28.94 7.40 6.82
C MET A 166 28.37 8.34 7.89
N ILE A 167 27.04 8.47 7.96
CA ILE A 167 26.37 9.28 8.99
C ILE A 167 26.59 8.68 10.39
N VAL A 168 26.46 7.36 10.54
CA VAL A 168 26.73 6.67 11.82
C VAL A 168 28.18 6.89 12.27
N ILE A 169 29.13 6.76 11.35
CA ILE A 169 30.56 7.01 11.63
C ILE A 169 30.79 8.46 12.02
N LEU A 170 30.22 9.41 11.26
CA LEU A 170 30.34 10.84 11.52
C LEU A 170 29.82 11.20 12.92
N ILE A 171 28.65 10.69 13.31
CA ILE A 171 28.09 10.88 14.66
C ILE A 171 29.01 10.25 15.72
N GLY A 172 29.59 9.07 15.45
CA GLY A 172 30.59 8.44 16.33
C GLY A 172 31.82 9.29 16.57
N VAL A 173 32.43 9.79 15.49
CA VAL A 173 33.60 10.66 15.56
C VAL A 173 33.28 11.94 16.33
N ASP A 174 32.13 12.55 16.04
CA ASP A 174 31.65 13.75 16.72
C ASP A 174 31.45 13.54 18.24
N ARG A 175 30.82 12.43 18.65
CA ARG A 175 30.67 12.10 20.09
C ARG A 175 32.01 11.85 20.79
N TRP A 176 32.97 11.26 20.11
CA TRP A 176 34.31 11.03 20.63
C TRP A 176 35.13 12.32 20.72
N LEU A 177 35.06 13.21 19.72
CA LEU A 177 35.74 14.51 19.71
C LEU A 177 35.28 15.46 20.81
N LEU A 178 34.02 15.36 21.23
CA LEU A 178 33.48 16.12 22.37
C LEU A 178 33.73 15.45 23.73
N ALA A 179 34.51 14.37 23.77
CA ALA A 179 34.70 13.52 24.94
C ALA A 179 33.38 13.07 25.60
N ALA A 180 32.28 13.03 24.84
CA ALA A 180 30.94 12.74 25.37
C ALA A 180 30.74 11.25 25.67
N HIS A 181 31.51 10.40 25.02
CA HIS A 181 31.47 8.94 25.10
C HIS A 181 32.86 8.35 24.82
N ARG A 182 33.17 7.21 25.46
CA ARG A 182 34.35 6.40 25.11
C ARG A 182 34.07 5.56 23.87
N LEU A 183 35.11 5.07 23.21
CA LEU A 183 34.95 4.30 21.98
C LEU A 183 34.20 2.98 22.23
N SER A 184 34.39 2.36 23.40
CA SER A 184 33.61 1.22 23.85
C SER A 184 32.10 1.50 24.00
N ASP A 185 31.72 2.71 24.45
CA ASP A 185 30.31 3.13 24.54
C ASP A 185 29.68 3.25 23.15
N LEU A 186 30.44 3.73 22.16
CA LEU A 186 30.01 3.89 20.77
C LEU A 186 29.80 2.53 20.11
N ILE A 187 30.71 1.58 20.30
CA ILE A 187 30.58 0.20 19.81
C ILE A 187 29.37 -0.49 20.47
N GLY A 188 29.19 -0.31 21.78
CA GLY A 188 28.01 -0.81 22.48
C GLY A 188 26.70 -0.26 21.91
N GLY A 189 26.67 1.04 21.58
CA GLY A 189 25.54 1.69 20.92
C GLY A 189 25.24 1.16 19.51
N LEU A 190 26.28 0.90 18.72
CA LEU A 190 26.17 0.30 17.39
C LEU A 190 25.58 -1.12 17.45
N LEU A 191 26.16 -1.98 18.30
CA LEU A 191 25.72 -3.37 18.46
C LEU A 191 24.29 -3.46 18.99
N TYR A 192 23.97 -2.67 20.02
CA TYR A 192 22.62 -2.61 20.57
C TYR A 192 21.60 -2.09 19.55
N GLY A 193 21.92 -0.99 18.86
CA GLY A 193 21.05 -0.40 17.85
C GLY A 193 20.76 -1.37 16.70
N ALA A 194 21.77 -2.10 16.23
CA ALA A 194 21.60 -3.13 15.22
C ALA A 194 20.73 -4.29 15.72
N ALA A 195 20.97 -4.79 16.94
CA ALA A 195 20.17 -5.86 17.55
C ALA A 195 18.70 -5.45 17.72
N ALA A 196 18.45 -4.25 18.26
CA ALA A 196 17.10 -3.72 18.45
C ALA A 196 16.36 -3.53 17.12
N ALA A 197 17.02 -3.01 16.10
CA ALA A 197 16.42 -2.83 14.78
C ALA A 197 16.12 -4.17 14.11
N ALA A 198 17.03 -5.14 14.18
CA ALA A 198 16.84 -6.47 13.61
C ALA A 198 15.70 -7.23 14.33
N LEU A 199 15.63 -7.17 15.66
CA LEU A 199 14.54 -7.76 16.45
C LEU A 199 13.19 -7.12 16.09
N SER A 200 13.16 -5.80 15.90
CA SER A 200 11.95 -5.08 15.49
C SER A 200 11.41 -5.55 14.14
N LEU A 201 12.31 -5.72 13.15
CA LEU A 201 11.96 -6.25 11.83
C LEU A 201 11.44 -7.69 11.92
N LEU A 202 12.09 -8.54 12.73
CA LEU A 202 11.72 -9.93 12.95
C LEU A 202 10.31 -10.04 13.55
N LEU A 203 10.05 -9.33 14.66
CA LEU A 203 8.77 -9.38 15.37
C LEU A 203 7.60 -8.81 14.56
N ALA A 204 7.89 -7.84 13.69
CA ALA A 204 6.91 -7.24 12.79
C ALA A 204 6.66 -8.07 11.52
N GLY A 205 7.46 -9.11 11.24
CA GLY A 205 7.39 -9.85 9.97
C GLY A 205 7.72 -8.98 8.76
N ALA A 206 8.62 -8.01 8.94
CA ALA A 206 9.09 -7.13 7.88
C ALA A 206 10.40 -7.72 7.29
N GLU A 207 10.27 -8.55 6.25
CA GLU A 207 11.43 -9.20 5.61
C GLU A 207 12.25 -8.18 4.81
N VAL A 208 13.42 -7.81 5.36
CA VAL A 208 14.40 -6.90 4.73
C VAL A 208 15.65 -7.64 4.24
N LEU A 209 15.91 -8.84 4.79
CA LEU A 209 17.02 -9.67 4.34
C LEU A 209 16.66 -10.31 2.99
N PRO A 210 17.54 -10.23 1.97
CA PRO A 210 17.40 -11.07 0.80
C PRO A 210 17.40 -12.51 1.27
N ALA A 211 16.38 -13.29 0.93
CA ALA A 211 16.47 -14.74 0.99
C ALA A 211 17.81 -15.12 0.34
N THR A 212 18.64 -15.86 1.08
CA THR A 212 19.92 -16.38 0.58
C THR A 212 19.72 -16.83 -0.86
N PRO A 213 20.54 -16.39 -1.82
CA PRO A 213 20.48 -16.95 -3.16
C PRO A 213 20.74 -18.44 -2.98
N VAL A 214 19.69 -19.26 -3.12
CA VAL A 214 19.86 -20.69 -3.33
C VAL A 214 20.92 -20.80 -4.42
N PRO A 215 22.02 -21.53 -4.20
CA PRO A 215 23.08 -21.64 -5.18
C PRO A 215 22.45 -21.99 -6.52
N ARG A 216 22.62 -21.12 -7.52
CA ARG A 216 22.31 -21.47 -8.90
C ARG A 216 23.00 -22.81 -9.14
N PRO A 217 22.28 -23.89 -9.51
CA PRO A 217 22.97 -25.04 -10.05
C PRO A 217 23.76 -24.50 -11.24
N ARG A 218 25.10 -24.53 -11.14
CA ARG A 218 25.96 -24.31 -12.30
C ARG A 218 25.36 -25.16 -13.41
N ALA A 219 25.01 -24.53 -14.52
CA ALA A 219 24.56 -25.19 -15.72
C ALA A 219 25.65 -26.16 -16.17
N ARG A 220 25.63 -27.36 -15.60
CA ARG A 220 26.39 -28.48 -16.10
C ARG A 220 25.54 -28.97 -17.26
N ARG A 221 25.98 -28.63 -18.48
CA ARG A 221 25.63 -29.36 -19.70
C ARG A 221 25.84 -30.85 -19.39
N ALA A 222 24.78 -31.51 -18.97
CA ALA A 222 24.68 -32.95 -18.89
C ALA A 222 23.44 -33.27 -19.70
N ALA A 223 23.64 -34.00 -20.79
CA ALA A 223 22.57 -34.63 -21.53
C ALA A 223 21.67 -35.37 -20.53
N HIS A 224 20.42 -34.93 -20.42
CA HIS A 224 19.39 -35.67 -19.72
C HIS A 224 18.35 -36.05 -20.76
N THR A 225 18.49 -37.28 -21.23
CA THR A 225 17.43 -38.08 -21.80
C THR A 225 16.25 -38.05 -20.83
N PRO A 226 15.04 -37.69 -21.28
CA PRO A 226 13.86 -37.70 -20.41
C PRO A 226 13.54 -39.15 -19.98
N PRO A 227 13.00 -39.36 -18.77
CA PRO A 227 12.50 -40.67 -18.37
C PRO A 227 11.36 -41.11 -19.31
N PRO A 228 11.16 -42.42 -19.52
CA PRO A 228 10.16 -42.90 -20.44
C PRO A 228 8.78 -42.42 -20.00
N ALA A 229 8.10 -41.74 -20.91
CA ALA A 229 6.73 -41.29 -20.75
C ALA A 229 5.83 -42.53 -20.57
N THR A 230 5.24 -42.66 -19.39
CA THR A 230 4.02 -43.45 -19.23
C THR A 230 2.89 -42.69 -19.92
N GLY A 231 2.69 -42.98 -21.21
CA GLY A 231 1.39 -43.12 -21.86
C GLY A 231 0.31 -42.06 -21.63
N GLN A 232 0.63 -40.78 -21.50
CA GLN A 232 -0.33 -39.68 -21.66
C GLN A 232 0.27 -38.59 -22.54
N SER A 233 -0.41 -38.25 -23.63
CA SER A 233 -0.07 -37.12 -24.50
C SER A 233 0.11 -35.84 -23.64
N PRO A 234 1.11 -34.98 -23.89
CA PRO A 234 1.29 -33.76 -23.12
C PRO A 234 0.08 -32.85 -23.38
N THR A 235 -0.83 -32.76 -22.40
CA THR A 235 -1.89 -31.77 -22.41
C THR A 235 -1.24 -30.38 -22.50
N ALA A 236 -1.64 -29.57 -23.49
CA ALA A 236 -1.15 -28.21 -23.64
C ALA A 236 -1.33 -27.45 -22.31
N ARG A 237 -0.27 -26.81 -21.82
CA ARG A 237 -0.36 -26.03 -20.57
C ARG A 237 -1.27 -24.83 -20.79
N LYS A 238 -2.12 -24.54 -19.80
CA LYS A 238 -3.02 -23.38 -19.85
C LYS A 238 -2.24 -22.07 -19.98
N GLN A 239 -2.76 -21.14 -20.78
CA GLN A 239 -2.16 -19.83 -21.04
C GLN A 239 -2.73 -18.77 -20.11
N CYS A 240 -1.85 -17.96 -19.51
CA CYS A 240 -2.25 -16.81 -18.69
C CYS A 240 -1.69 -15.54 -19.33
N ALA A 241 -2.55 -14.55 -19.56
CA ALA A 241 -2.13 -13.20 -19.91
C ALA A 241 -2.18 -12.29 -18.69
N VAL A 242 -1.22 -11.38 -18.58
CA VAL A 242 -1.15 -10.39 -17.51
C VAL A 242 -1.10 -9.00 -18.13
N VAL A 243 -2.22 -8.30 -18.05
CA VAL A 243 -2.37 -6.90 -18.47
C VAL A 243 -2.02 -6.02 -17.27
N TYR A 244 -0.95 -5.25 -17.34
CA TYR A 244 -0.45 -4.49 -16.19
C TYR A 244 -0.22 -3.02 -16.50
N ASN A 245 -0.54 -2.17 -15.51
CA ASN A 245 -0.28 -0.75 -15.57
C ASN A 245 1.09 -0.40 -14.94
N PRO A 246 2.09 0.01 -15.74
CA PRO A 246 3.45 0.25 -15.24
C PRO A 246 3.52 1.43 -14.25
N ALA A 247 2.58 2.38 -14.30
CA ALA A 247 2.53 3.50 -13.36
C ALA A 247 2.00 3.10 -11.98
N ARG A 248 1.27 1.98 -11.88
CA ARG A 248 0.70 1.46 -10.63
C ARG A 248 1.52 0.30 -10.06
N VAL A 249 2.16 -0.50 -10.91
CA VAL A 249 3.03 -1.61 -10.51
C VAL A 249 4.46 -1.09 -10.30
N VAL A 250 4.73 -0.57 -9.11
CA VAL A 250 6.00 0.11 -8.78
C VAL A 250 7.23 -0.82 -8.80
N ASP A 251 7.07 -2.11 -8.47
CA ASP A 251 8.15 -3.12 -8.56
C ASP A 251 7.84 -4.18 -9.61
N TRP A 252 8.05 -3.80 -10.87
CA TRP A 252 7.89 -4.69 -12.01
C TRP A 252 8.67 -6.00 -11.90
N VAL A 253 9.95 -5.96 -11.52
CA VAL A 253 10.82 -7.14 -11.54
C VAL A 253 10.40 -8.16 -10.48
N GLY A 254 10.13 -7.70 -9.25
CA GLY A 254 9.67 -8.59 -8.19
C GLY A 254 8.24 -9.08 -8.41
N PHE A 255 7.38 -8.23 -8.97
CA PHE A 255 6.02 -8.61 -9.38
C PHE A 255 6.05 -9.72 -10.42
N ARG A 256 6.73 -9.50 -11.55
CA ARG A 256 6.89 -10.48 -12.62
C ARG A 256 7.47 -11.80 -12.13
N ARG A 257 8.55 -11.76 -11.35
CA ARG A 257 9.15 -12.97 -10.77
C ARG A 257 8.16 -13.74 -9.89
N THR A 258 7.33 -13.04 -9.11
CA THR A 258 6.36 -13.69 -8.23
C THR A 258 5.27 -14.35 -9.06
N VAL A 259 4.67 -13.64 -10.01
CA VAL A 259 3.63 -14.19 -10.89
C VAL A 259 4.16 -15.37 -11.72
N ASP A 260 5.33 -15.23 -12.35
CA ASP A 260 5.95 -16.32 -13.12
C ASP A 260 6.25 -17.56 -12.25
N TYR A 261 6.64 -17.35 -10.99
CA TYR A 261 6.88 -18.44 -10.04
C TYR A 261 5.57 -19.15 -9.66
N GLU A 262 4.52 -18.41 -9.32
CA GLU A 262 3.24 -19.01 -8.93
C GLU A 262 2.59 -19.72 -10.14
N LEU A 263 2.62 -19.13 -11.34
CA LEU A 263 2.12 -19.76 -12.56
C LEU A 263 2.77 -21.12 -12.83
N ARG A 264 4.11 -21.19 -12.77
CA ARG A 264 4.86 -22.45 -12.94
C ARG A 264 4.49 -23.48 -11.88
N THR A 265 4.34 -23.05 -10.63
CA THR A 265 3.98 -23.92 -9.50
C THR A 265 2.58 -24.50 -9.67
N HIS A 266 1.67 -23.74 -10.30
CA HIS A 266 0.31 -24.16 -10.60
C HIS A 266 0.13 -24.80 -12.00
N GLY A 267 1.23 -25.10 -12.71
CA GLY A 267 1.20 -25.84 -13.98
C GLY A 267 0.81 -25.02 -15.22
N TRP A 268 0.78 -23.69 -15.12
CA TRP A 268 0.52 -22.80 -16.24
C TRP A 268 1.74 -22.65 -17.15
N ALA A 269 1.50 -22.20 -18.38
CA ALA A 269 2.55 -21.72 -19.29
C ALA A 269 3.21 -20.44 -18.73
N GLU A 270 4.29 -19.98 -19.39
CA GLU A 270 4.85 -18.67 -19.08
C GLU A 270 3.81 -17.57 -19.37
N ALA A 271 3.75 -16.56 -18.51
CA ALA A 271 2.79 -15.46 -18.66
C ALA A 271 3.04 -14.68 -19.97
N MET A 272 1.96 -14.37 -20.66
CA MET A 272 1.94 -13.34 -21.68
C MET A 272 1.87 -11.97 -21.00
N TRP A 273 3.00 -11.28 -20.92
CA TRP A 273 3.10 -9.97 -20.29
C TRP A 273 2.71 -8.86 -21.25
N LEU A 274 1.66 -8.10 -20.91
CA LEU A 274 1.10 -7.05 -21.75
C LEU A 274 1.02 -5.74 -20.97
N GLU A 275 1.88 -4.80 -21.34
CA GLU A 275 1.97 -3.48 -20.70
C GLU A 275 0.92 -2.52 -21.26
N THR A 276 0.15 -1.86 -20.38
CA THR A 276 -0.80 -0.82 -20.80
C THR A 276 -0.10 0.49 -21.15
N ARG A 277 -0.77 1.35 -21.90
CA ARG A 277 -0.29 2.71 -22.23
C ARG A 277 -1.15 3.77 -21.55
N VAL A 278 -0.74 5.04 -21.63
CA VAL A 278 -1.50 6.16 -21.04
C VAL A 278 -2.79 6.41 -21.81
N ASP A 279 -2.73 6.30 -23.13
CA ASP A 279 -3.83 6.44 -24.09
C ASP A 279 -4.67 5.15 -24.24
N ASP A 280 -4.13 4.02 -23.77
CA ASP A 280 -4.83 2.74 -23.76
C ASP A 280 -4.63 2.01 -22.41
N PRO A 281 -5.59 2.13 -21.48
CA PRO A 281 -5.53 1.49 -20.16
C PRO A 281 -5.61 -0.04 -20.15
N GLY A 282 -5.67 -0.71 -21.31
CA GLY A 282 -5.60 -2.17 -21.42
C GLY A 282 -6.47 -2.80 -22.51
N ARG A 283 -7.07 -2.01 -23.39
CA ARG A 283 -8.00 -2.45 -24.43
C ARG A 283 -7.32 -3.31 -25.48
N GLU A 284 -6.31 -2.77 -26.17
CA GLU A 284 -5.54 -3.50 -27.19
C GLU A 284 -4.86 -4.73 -26.59
N MET A 285 -4.32 -4.58 -25.37
CA MET A 285 -3.65 -5.66 -24.64
C MET A 285 -4.62 -6.81 -24.35
N THR A 286 -5.83 -6.50 -23.89
CA THR A 286 -6.82 -7.55 -23.58
C THR A 286 -7.29 -8.27 -24.84
N ARG A 287 -7.55 -7.55 -25.94
CA ARG A 287 -7.86 -8.17 -27.25
C ARG A 287 -6.76 -9.13 -27.70
N ARG A 288 -5.50 -8.69 -27.63
CA ARG A 288 -4.35 -9.54 -27.96
C ARG A 288 -4.27 -10.79 -27.10
N ALA A 289 -4.64 -10.72 -25.82
CA ALA A 289 -4.70 -11.88 -24.95
C ALA A 289 -5.79 -12.87 -25.38
N ILE A 290 -6.98 -12.36 -25.73
CA ILE A 290 -8.12 -13.15 -26.22
C ILE A 290 -7.75 -13.84 -27.54
N ASP A 291 -7.24 -13.07 -28.53
CA ASP A 291 -6.84 -13.58 -29.85
C ASP A 291 -5.74 -14.65 -29.77
N SER A 292 -4.91 -14.58 -28.72
CA SER A 292 -3.86 -15.57 -28.47
C SER A 292 -4.34 -16.83 -27.74
N GLY A 293 -5.63 -16.89 -27.36
CA GLY A 293 -6.23 -18.04 -26.68
C GLY A 293 -5.91 -18.12 -25.19
N ALA A 294 -5.87 -16.99 -24.48
CA ALA A 294 -5.66 -16.99 -23.03
C ALA A 294 -6.79 -17.74 -22.29
N ASP A 295 -6.42 -18.65 -21.37
CA ASP A 295 -7.36 -19.34 -20.47
C ASP A 295 -7.65 -18.53 -19.19
N LEU A 296 -6.86 -17.48 -18.94
CA LEU A 296 -6.98 -16.56 -17.81
C LEU A 296 -6.38 -15.20 -18.19
N VAL A 297 -7.10 -14.11 -17.92
CA VAL A 297 -6.57 -12.75 -18.03
C VAL A 297 -6.46 -12.14 -16.65
N ILE A 298 -5.27 -11.69 -16.27
CA ILE A 298 -5.01 -10.99 -15.01
C ILE A 298 -4.87 -9.50 -15.27
N ALA A 299 -5.73 -8.68 -14.67
CA ALA A 299 -5.61 -7.22 -14.62
C ALA A 299 -4.82 -6.78 -13.37
N ALA A 300 -3.63 -6.22 -13.57
CA ALA A 300 -2.77 -5.68 -12.52
C ALA A 300 -2.69 -4.15 -12.60
N GLY A 301 -3.61 -3.47 -11.92
CA GLY A 301 -3.77 -2.02 -12.06
C GLY A 301 -4.73 -1.39 -11.05
N GLY A 302 -5.11 -0.15 -11.32
CA GLY A 302 -6.20 0.53 -10.61
C GLY A 302 -7.57 0.25 -11.23
N ASP A 303 -8.60 0.94 -10.74
CA ASP A 303 -9.99 0.73 -11.15
C ASP A 303 -10.18 0.87 -12.67
N GLY A 304 -9.67 1.93 -13.31
CA GLY A 304 -9.75 2.08 -14.77
C GLY A 304 -9.10 0.96 -15.60
N THR A 305 -7.95 0.42 -15.16
CA THR A 305 -7.33 -0.74 -15.84
C THR A 305 -8.22 -1.97 -15.68
N VAL A 306 -8.74 -2.22 -14.47
CA VAL A 306 -9.62 -3.36 -14.21
C VAL A 306 -10.93 -3.25 -15.00
N ARG A 307 -11.53 -2.06 -15.08
CA ARG A 307 -12.75 -1.78 -15.84
C ARG A 307 -12.56 -2.05 -17.33
N VAL A 308 -11.49 -1.54 -17.93
CA VAL A 308 -11.22 -1.75 -19.37
C VAL A 308 -10.95 -3.22 -19.67
N VAL A 309 -10.18 -3.92 -18.84
CA VAL A 309 -9.94 -5.36 -19.03
C VAL A 309 -11.24 -6.15 -18.87
N ALA A 310 -12.06 -5.84 -17.87
CA ALA A 310 -13.35 -6.46 -17.63
C ALA A 310 -14.32 -6.27 -18.80
N ALA A 311 -14.37 -5.06 -19.37
CA ALA A 311 -15.18 -4.73 -20.53
C ALA A 311 -14.78 -5.53 -21.78
N GLU A 312 -13.48 -5.79 -21.98
CA GLU A 312 -13.00 -6.48 -23.18
C GLU A 312 -13.12 -8.00 -23.12
N ILE A 313 -13.17 -8.59 -21.92
CA ILE A 313 -13.40 -10.04 -21.75
C ILE A 313 -14.87 -10.39 -21.50
N GLU A 314 -15.75 -9.39 -21.47
CA GLU A 314 -17.20 -9.54 -21.37
C GLU A 314 -17.70 -10.55 -22.42
N GLY A 315 -18.50 -11.53 -22.00
CA GLY A 315 -19.06 -12.57 -22.86
C GLY A 315 -18.07 -13.64 -23.36
N THR A 316 -16.75 -13.48 -23.16
CA THR A 316 -15.74 -14.44 -23.64
C THR A 316 -15.70 -15.73 -22.83
N GLY A 317 -16.19 -15.70 -21.59
CA GLY A 317 -16.05 -16.79 -20.61
C GLY A 317 -14.63 -16.95 -20.03
N ILE A 318 -13.66 -16.14 -20.46
CA ILE A 318 -12.31 -16.14 -19.91
C ILE A 318 -12.35 -15.50 -18.51
N PRO A 319 -11.87 -16.20 -17.45
CA PRO A 319 -11.87 -15.63 -16.12
C PRO A 319 -10.94 -14.42 -15.99
N LEU A 320 -11.38 -13.42 -15.23
CA LEU A 320 -10.60 -12.28 -14.79
C LEU A 320 -9.93 -12.56 -13.44
N GLY A 321 -8.61 -12.48 -13.37
CA GLY A 321 -7.87 -12.29 -12.13
C GLY A 321 -7.63 -10.81 -11.85
N VAL A 322 -7.88 -10.33 -10.63
CA VAL A 322 -7.59 -8.93 -10.27
C VAL A 322 -6.43 -8.87 -9.30
N ILE A 323 -5.39 -8.11 -9.64
CA ILE A 323 -4.29 -7.77 -8.75
C ILE A 323 -4.38 -6.26 -8.44
N PRO A 324 -4.93 -5.89 -7.26
CA PRO A 324 -5.20 -4.48 -6.96
C PRO A 324 -3.93 -3.67 -6.77
N ALA A 325 -3.74 -2.63 -7.57
CA ALA A 325 -2.61 -1.69 -7.50
C ALA A 325 -3.03 -0.21 -7.49
N GLY A 326 -4.34 0.08 -7.47
CA GLY A 326 -4.90 1.43 -7.38
C GLY A 326 -5.21 1.88 -5.95
N THR A 327 -5.71 3.11 -5.81
CA THR A 327 -6.14 3.69 -4.53
C THR A 327 -7.55 3.22 -4.14
N GLY A 328 -8.47 3.18 -5.12
CA GLY A 328 -9.87 2.79 -4.95
C GLY A 328 -10.03 1.28 -4.82
N ASN A 329 -9.65 0.52 -5.85
CA ASN A 329 -9.80 -0.94 -5.94
C ASN A 329 -11.22 -1.39 -5.60
N LEU A 330 -12.21 -0.71 -6.17
CA LEU A 330 -13.63 -0.81 -5.86
C LEU A 330 -14.17 -2.22 -6.11
N LEU A 331 -13.94 -2.77 -7.30
CA LEU A 331 -14.39 -4.10 -7.66
C LEU A 331 -13.77 -5.17 -6.74
N ALA A 332 -12.45 -5.08 -6.52
CA ALA A 332 -11.74 -6.00 -5.64
C ALA A 332 -12.29 -6.00 -4.21
N LYS A 333 -12.58 -4.82 -3.64
CA LYS A 333 -13.15 -4.71 -2.29
C LYS A 333 -14.55 -5.29 -2.19
N ASN A 334 -15.43 -4.99 -3.15
CA ASN A 334 -16.80 -5.48 -3.15
C ASN A 334 -16.85 -7.01 -3.28
N LEU A 335 -15.90 -7.61 -3.99
CA LEU A 335 -15.82 -9.06 -4.20
C LEU A 335 -14.93 -9.79 -3.17
N GLY A 336 -14.39 -9.08 -2.18
CA GLY A 336 -13.54 -9.66 -1.14
C GLY A 336 -12.14 -10.06 -1.62
N ILE A 337 -11.71 -9.63 -2.81
CA ILE A 337 -10.37 -9.89 -3.33
C ILE A 337 -9.33 -9.18 -2.43
N PRO A 338 -8.29 -9.88 -1.94
CA PRO A 338 -7.28 -9.29 -1.08
C PRO A 338 -6.55 -8.12 -1.75
N LEU A 339 -6.28 -7.07 -0.99
CA LEU A 339 -5.51 -5.91 -1.48
C LEU A 339 -3.99 -6.13 -1.39
N ASP A 340 -3.54 -7.20 -0.74
CA ASP A 340 -2.14 -7.63 -0.78
C ASP A 340 -1.87 -8.33 -2.10
N SER A 341 -0.84 -7.88 -2.84
CA SER A 341 -0.54 -8.38 -4.18
C SER A 341 -0.29 -9.89 -4.22
N ARG A 342 0.40 -10.46 -3.22
CA ARG A 342 0.68 -11.91 -3.22
C ARG A 342 -0.58 -12.72 -2.95
N ALA A 343 -1.42 -12.29 -2.00
CA ALA A 343 -2.70 -12.92 -1.75
C ALA A 343 -3.67 -12.77 -2.95
N ALA A 344 -3.62 -11.65 -3.66
CA ALA A 344 -4.40 -11.46 -4.88
C ALA A 344 -3.95 -12.38 -6.03
N ILE A 345 -2.64 -12.61 -6.18
CA ILE A 345 -2.09 -13.59 -7.15
C ILE A 345 -2.62 -14.99 -6.84
N ASP A 346 -2.60 -15.39 -5.56
CA ASP A 346 -3.12 -16.70 -5.14
C ASP A 346 -4.62 -16.86 -5.49
N VAL A 347 -5.42 -15.81 -5.24
CA VAL A 347 -6.84 -15.78 -5.63
C VAL A 347 -7.01 -15.83 -7.15
N ALA A 348 -6.22 -15.07 -7.92
CA ALA A 348 -6.31 -15.07 -9.37
C ALA A 348 -6.02 -16.45 -9.98
N LEU A 349 -5.11 -17.23 -9.39
CA LEU A 349 -4.69 -18.53 -9.91
C LEU A 349 -5.51 -19.71 -9.37
N THR A 350 -6.00 -19.62 -8.12
CA THR A 350 -6.60 -20.76 -7.41
C THR A 350 -8.01 -20.50 -6.90
N GLY A 351 -8.50 -19.26 -7.02
CA GLY A 351 -9.83 -18.83 -6.60
C GLY A 351 -10.94 -19.48 -7.41
N LYS A 352 -12.18 -19.32 -6.93
CA LYS A 352 -13.36 -19.84 -7.61
C LYS A 352 -13.80 -18.88 -8.72
N ASP A 353 -14.27 -19.45 -9.81
CA ASP A 353 -14.94 -18.68 -10.87
C ASP A 353 -16.31 -18.25 -10.36
N ARG A 354 -16.54 -16.94 -10.36
CA ARG A 354 -17.83 -16.35 -10.05
C ARG A 354 -18.28 -15.55 -11.26
N PRO A 355 -19.37 -15.94 -11.95
CA PRO A 355 -20.00 -15.07 -12.93
C PRO A 355 -20.62 -13.89 -12.18
N ILE A 356 -20.36 -12.69 -12.67
CA ILE A 356 -20.97 -11.45 -12.19
C ILE A 356 -21.48 -10.66 -13.38
N ASP A 357 -22.45 -9.81 -13.10
CA ASP A 357 -23.04 -8.87 -14.02
C ASP A 357 -22.04 -7.75 -14.30
N ILE A 358 -22.00 -7.29 -15.55
CA ILE A 358 -21.32 -6.07 -15.98
C ILE A 358 -22.35 -5.22 -16.71
N VAL A 359 -22.22 -3.89 -16.63
CA VAL A 359 -23.20 -2.98 -17.20
C VAL A 359 -22.61 -2.29 -18.41
N GLN A 360 -23.24 -2.47 -19.55
CA GLN A 360 -22.96 -1.69 -20.76
C GLN A 360 -23.65 -0.33 -20.62
N VAL A 361 -22.93 0.74 -20.95
CA VAL A 361 -23.48 2.09 -21.02
C VAL A 361 -23.34 2.65 -22.42
N THR A 362 -24.43 3.11 -22.98
CA THR A 362 -24.47 3.90 -24.22
C THR A 362 -24.72 5.35 -23.86
N ILE A 363 -23.76 6.21 -24.17
CA ILE A 363 -23.77 7.63 -23.85
C ILE A 363 -24.08 8.42 -25.13
N ASP A 364 -25.03 9.34 -25.06
CA ASP A 364 -25.44 10.22 -26.16
C ASP A 364 -25.69 9.47 -27.49
N ASP A 365 -26.26 8.27 -27.38
CA ASP A 365 -26.63 7.33 -28.45
C ASP A 365 -25.49 6.74 -29.30
N ASP A 366 -24.21 7.11 -29.11
CA ASP A 366 -23.11 6.65 -29.95
C ASP A 366 -21.89 6.06 -29.20
N ARG A 367 -21.62 6.51 -27.97
CA ARG A 367 -20.44 6.12 -27.21
C ARG A 367 -20.76 4.98 -26.25
N VAL A 368 -20.24 3.79 -26.56
CA VAL A 368 -20.39 2.60 -25.71
C VAL A 368 -19.18 2.42 -24.79
N ASP A 369 -19.42 2.25 -23.49
CA ASP A 369 -18.44 1.82 -22.50
C ASP A 369 -19.09 0.83 -21.51
N HIS A 370 -18.34 0.39 -20.50
CA HIS A 370 -18.83 -0.51 -19.46
C HIS A 370 -18.37 -0.08 -18.08
N PHE A 371 -19.11 -0.49 -17.07
CA PHE A 371 -18.71 -0.42 -15.67
C PHE A 371 -19.08 -1.71 -14.93
N ALA A 372 -18.29 -2.08 -13.92
CA ALA A 372 -18.54 -3.29 -13.12
C ALA A 372 -18.98 -2.96 -11.68
N VAL A 373 -18.77 -1.72 -11.24
CA VAL A 373 -19.05 -1.26 -9.88
C VAL A 373 -20.22 -0.30 -9.89
N MET A 374 -20.05 0.88 -10.50
CA MET A 374 -21.08 1.90 -10.56
C MET A 374 -20.80 2.98 -11.62
N ALA A 375 -21.87 3.65 -12.04
CA ALA A 375 -21.82 4.90 -12.79
C ALA A 375 -22.56 5.99 -12.02
N GLY A 376 -22.18 7.25 -12.23
CA GLY A 376 -22.87 8.36 -11.57
C GLY A 376 -22.91 9.62 -12.42
N ILE A 377 -23.99 10.38 -12.28
CA ILE A 377 -24.23 11.66 -12.95
C ILE A 377 -24.48 12.72 -11.87
N GLY A 378 -23.83 13.89 -11.99
CA GLY A 378 -23.86 14.95 -10.98
C GLY A 378 -23.06 14.61 -9.71
N ILE A 379 -22.32 13.50 -9.71
CA ILE A 379 -21.46 13.07 -8.60
C ILE A 379 -20.30 14.05 -8.42
N ASP A 380 -19.64 14.47 -9.49
CA ASP A 380 -18.43 15.31 -9.41
C ASP A 380 -18.70 16.64 -8.68
N ALA A 381 -19.90 17.22 -8.83
CA ALA A 381 -20.30 18.42 -8.09
C ALA A 381 -20.40 18.22 -6.56
N VAL A 382 -20.66 16.99 -6.12
CA VAL A 382 -20.81 16.63 -4.70
C VAL A 382 -19.54 15.99 -4.13
N ILE A 383 -18.79 15.29 -4.98
CA ILE A 383 -17.58 14.53 -4.62
C ILE A 383 -16.30 15.30 -4.92
N LEU A 384 -16.32 16.44 -5.65
CA LEU A 384 -15.17 17.32 -5.95
C LEU A 384 -14.22 17.46 -4.75
N GLN A 385 -13.28 16.52 -4.68
CA GLN A 385 -12.13 16.49 -3.81
C GLN A 385 -11.04 17.18 -4.59
N ASP A 386 -11.13 18.50 -4.66
CA ASP A 386 -9.90 19.28 -4.73
C ASP A 386 -9.13 19.05 -3.42
N THR A 387 -8.18 18.14 -3.50
CA THR A 387 -6.86 18.18 -2.88
C THR A 387 -6.77 18.96 -1.58
N ASN A 388 -7.42 18.48 -0.51
CA ASN A 388 -6.98 18.86 0.82
C ASN A 388 -6.87 17.64 1.76
N PRO A 389 -5.71 16.95 1.72
CA PRO A 389 -5.37 15.89 2.66
C PRO A 389 -5.36 16.36 4.14
N ASP A 390 -5.28 17.67 4.40
CA ASP A 390 -5.25 18.27 5.73
C ASP A 390 -6.66 18.51 6.29
N LEU A 391 -7.67 18.74 5.43
CA LEU A 391 -9.09 18.71 5.82
C LEU A 391 -9.52 17.33 6.33
N LYS A 392 -8.90 16.27 5.80
CA LYS A 392 -9.10 14.87 6.25
C LYS A 392 -8.52 14.59 7.65
N ARG A 393 -7.73 15.50 8.23
CA ARG A 393 -6.93 15.26 9.44
C ARG A 393 -7.16 16.22 10.59
N ALA A 394 -7.57 17.46 10.31
CA ALA A 394 -7.63 18.49 11.34
C ALA A 394 -8.98 18.57 12.09
N VAL A 395 -10.07 18.08 11.50
CA VAL A 395 -11.42 18.21 12.09
C VAL A 395 -12.21 16.95 11.71
N GLY A 396 -12.84 16.29 12.68
CA GLY A 396 -13.53 15.00 12.48
C GLY A 396 -14.62 15.00 11.40
N SER A 397 -15.35 13.88 11.27
CA SER A 397 -16.37 13.60 10.25
C SER A 397 -17.29 14.79 9.89
N ALA A 398 -17.61 15.65 10.85
CA ALA A 398 -18.31 16.94 10.71
C ALA A 398 -17.79 17.85 9.57
N ALA A 399 -16.48 18.05 9.42
CA ALA A 399 -15.93 18.98 8.41
C ALA A 399 -16.06 18.46 6.97
N TYR A 400 -16.02 17.14 6.80
CA TYR A 400 -16.29 16.49 5.52
C TYR A 400 -17.74 16.72 5.06
N PHE A 401 -18.70 16.58 5.98
CA PHE A 401 -20.12 16.86 5.69
C PHE A 401 -20.37 18.33 5.35
N VAL A 402 -19.70 19.25 6.03
CA VAL A 402 -19.83 20.69 5.78
C VAL A 402 -19.21 21.06 4.42
N SER A 403 -18.09 20.47 4.02
CA SER A 403 -17.49 20.71 2.70
C SER A 403 -18.35 20.18 1.56
N ALA A 404 -18.86 18.95 1.69
CA ALA A 404 -19.78 18.36 0.71
C ALA A 404 -21.08 19.18 0.60
N ALA A 405 -21.67 19.60 1.72
CA ALA A 405 -22.86 20.44 1.73
C ALA A 405 -22.63 21.87 1.22
N ARG A 406 -21.41 22.41 1.31
CA ARG A 406 -21.04 23.72 0.77
C ARG A 406 -20.81 23.69 -0.75
N ASN A 407 -20.27 22.58 -1.27
CA ASN A 407 -20.10 22.36 -2.70
C ASN A 407 -21.38 21.88 -3.39
N ALA A 408 -22.39 21.46 -2.62
CA ALA A 408 -23.71 21.08 -3.10
C ALA A 408 -24.59 22.24 -3.63
N ASN A 409 -23.97 23.34 -4.06
CA ASN A 409 -24.62 24.48 -4.70
C ASN A 409 -24.85 24.27 -6.21
N HIS A 410 -24.63 23.05 -6.70
CA HIS A 410 -24.92 22.67 -8.08
C HIS A 410 -26.43 22.64 -8.30
N PRO A 411 -26.95 23.20 -9.41
CA PRO A 411 -28.37 23.15 -9.71
C PRO A 411 -28.86 21.71 -9.83
N ALA A 412 -30.10 21.48 -9.41
CA ALA A 412 -30.78 20.20 -9.62
C ALA A 412 -30.93 19.95 -11.12
N LEU A 413 -30.55 18.74 -11.53
CA LEU A 413 -30.72 18.19 -12.87
C LEU A 413 -32.17 17.85 -13.13
N HIS A 414 -32.66 18.19 -14.32
CA HIS A 414 -33.96 17.73 -14.81
C HIS A 414 -33.77 16.42 -15.56
N ALA A 415 -34.00 15.31 -14.84
CA ALA A 415 -33.84 13.97 -15.38
C ALA A 415 -35.18 13.37 -15.80
N THR A 416 -35.23 12.78 -16.99
CA THR A 416 -36.26 11.82 -17.39
C THR A 416 -35.65 10.42 -17.29
N ILE A 417 -36.25 9.56 -16.49
CA ILE A 417 -35.73 8.25 -16.15
C ILE A 417 -36.72 7.20 -16.64
N THR A 418 -36.26 6.26 -17.46
CA THR A 418 -37.02 5.12 -17.94
C THR A 418 -36.36 3.85 -17.41
N VAL A 419 -37.14 2.97 -16.78
CA VAL A 419 -36.64 1.72 -16.20
C VAL A 419 -37.39 0.56 -16.84
N ASP A 420 -36.63 -0.32 -17.50
CA ASP A 420 -37.12 -1.38 -18.36
C ASP A 420 -38.15 -0.82 -19.36
N ASP A 421 -39.30 -1.48 -19.51
CA ASP A 421 -40.41 -1.06 -20.38
C ASP A 421 -41.47 -0.21 -19.66
N ARG A 422 -41.12 0.42 -18.52
CA ARG A 422 -42.07 1.22 -17.74
C ARG A 422 -42.17 2.65 -18.27
N GLU A 423 -43.29 3.31 -17.97
CA GLU A 423 -43.50 4.71 -18.32
C GLU A 423 -42.40 5.63 -17.74
N PRO A 424 -41.85 6.56 -18.53
CA PRO A 424 -40.81 7.47 -18.07
C PRO A 424 -41.26 8.34 -16.90
N ILE A 425 -40.42 8.44 -15.86
CA ILE A 425 -40.63 9.34 -14.74
C ILE A 425 -39.76 10.58 -14.86
N ARG A 426 -40.32 11.74 -14.56
CA ARG A 426 -39.55 12.99 -14.45
C ARG A 426 -39.14 13.21 -12.99
N ARG A 427 -37.87 13.56 -12.77
CA ARG A 427 -37.30 13.84 -11.46
C ARG A 427 -36.39 15.05 -11.51
N ARG A 428 -36.38 15.79 -10.41
CA ARG A 428 -35.35 16.77 -10.10
C ARG A 428 -34.34 16.11 -9.18
N ALA A 429 -33.16 15.81 -9.66
CA ALA A 429 -32.11 15.09 -8.93
C ALA A 429 -30.85 15.94 -8.84
N HIS A 430 -30.09 15.83 -7.76
CA HIS A 430 -28.73 16.41 -7.71
C HIS A 430 -27.68 15.36 -8.02
N VAL A 431 -27.94 14.10 -7.62
CA VAL A 431 -27.06 12.98 -7.89
C VAL A 431 -27.90 11.80 -8.32
N LEU A 432 -27.46 11.15 -9.38
CA LEU A 432 -27.97 9.88 -9.88
C LEU A 432 -26.83 8.88 -9.82
N VAL A 433 -27.04 7.73 -9.17
CA VAL A 433 -26.02 6.67 -9.08
C VAL A 433 -26.62 5.36 -9.52
N LEU A 434 -26.02 4.75 -10.53
CA LEU A 434 -26.31 3.40 -11.00
C LEU A 434 -25.27 2.46 -10.37
N GLY A 435 -25.68 1.55 -9.48
CA GLY A 435 -24.78 0.66 -8.77
C GLY A 435 -25.04 -0.82 -9.05
N ASN A 436 -24.01 -1.51 -9.54
CA ASN A 436 -23.98 -2.97 -9.69
C ASN A 436 -23.48 -3.66 -8.41
N VAL A 437 -22.72 -2.94 -7.58
CA VAL A 437 -22.25 -3.40 -6.27
C VAL A 437 -22.58 -2.39 -5.18
N GLY A 438 -22.63 -2.86 -3.93
CA GLY A 438 -23.18 -2.05 -2.84
C GLY A 438 -22.24 -1.05 -2.17
N PHE A 439 -20.93 -1.16 -2.35
CA PHE A 439 -19.95 -0.37 -1.58
C PHE A 439 -19.09 0.55 -2.44
N LEU A 440 -18.97 1.78 -1.97
CA LEU A 440 -18.07 2.81 -2.46
C LEU A 440 -16.66 2.69 -1.86
N GLN A 441 -15.77 3.61 -2.25
CA GLN A 441 -14.49 3.79 -1.60
C GLN A 441 -14.66 4.01 -0.08
N ALA A 442 -13.63 3.65 0.69
CA ALA A 442 -13.65 3.67 2.17
C ALA A 442 -14.75 2.78 2.83
N ASN A 443 -15.29 1.78 2.12
CA ASN A 443 -16.28 0.83 2.65
C ASN A 443 -17.62 1.51 3.01
N ILE A 444 -17.97 2.57 2.29
CA ILE A 444 -19.23 3.29 2.44
C ILE A 444 -20.33 2.46 1.76
N PRO A 445 -21.35 2.01 2.51
CA PRO A 445 -22.44 1.20 2.00
C PRO A 445 -23.47 2.10 1.31
N LEU A 446 -23.31 2.30 0.00
CA LEU A 446 -24.22 3.16 -0.75
C LEU A 446 -25.54 2.42 -1.05
N ILE A 447 -25.44 1.18 -1.52
CA ILE A 447 -26.57 0.31 -1.87
C ILE A 447 -26.33 -1.06 -1.24
N PRO A 448 -26.44 -1.20 0.09
CA PRO A 448 -25.94 -2.39 0.81
C PRO A 448 -26.55 -3.72 0.35
N ASP A 449 -27.73 -3.69 -0.26
CA ASP A 449 -28.42 -4.88 -0.76
C ASP A 449 -28.14 -5.20 -2.24
N ALA A 450 -27.36 -4.37 -2.94
CA ALA A 450 -26.99 -4.62 -4.33
C ALA A 450 -26.17 -5.92 -4.44
N LYS A 451 -26.55 -6.76 -5.40
CA LYS A 451 -25.87 -8.02 -5.68
C LYS A 451 -25.30 -7.97 -7.08
N PRO A 452 -24.03 -8.31 -7.28
CA PRO A 452 -23.41 -8.25 -8.60
C PRO A 452 -23.79 -9.43 -9.51
N ASP A 453 -24.81 -10.22 -9.18
CA ASP A 453 -25.13 -11.48 -9.86
C ASP A 453 -26.63 -11.80 -9.85
N ASP A 454 -27.48 -10.78 -9.74
CA ASP A 454 -28.95 -10.93 -9.74
C ASP A 454 -29.63 -10.43 -11.03
N GLY A 455 -28.85 -9.94 -12.00
CA GLY A 455 -29.33 -9.43 -13.28
C GLY A 455 -30.00 -8.06 -13.16
N LEU A 456 -29.81 -7.35 -12.05
CA LEU A 456 -30.44 -6.07 -11.77
C LEU A 456 -29.43 -4.97 -11.47
N LEU A 457 -29.80 -3.75 -11.82
CA LEU A 457 -29.08 -2.53 -11.53
C LEU A 457 -29.89 -1.65 -10.59
N ASP A 458 -29.24 -1.11 -9.57
CA ASP A 458 -29.87 -0.17 -8.64
C ASP A 458 -29.58 1.28 -9.04
N LEU A 459 -30.64 2.05 -9.30
CA LEU A 459 -30.60 3.50 -9.46
C LEU A 459 -30.97 4.18 -8.15
N LEU A 460 -30.02 4.89 -7.56
CA LEU A 460 -30.27 5.87 -6.50
C LEU A 460 -30.48 7.26 -7.09
N ILE A 461 -31.53 7.94 -6.61
CA ILE A 461 -31.88 9.30 -6.99
C ILE A 461 -31.86 10.15 -5.72
N ALA A 462 -30.85 11.01 -5.62
CA ALA A 462 -30.73 11.95 -4.50
C ALA A 462 -31.31 13.32 -4.89
N SER A 463 -32.32 13.78 -4.17
CA SER A 463 -33.04 15.04 -4.43
C SER A 463 -33.09 15.99 -3.22
N PRO A 464 -31.96 16.29 -2.55
CA PRO A 464 -31.93 17.21 -1.42
C PRO A 464 -32.33 18.64 -1.85
N ARG A 465 -33.08 19.37 -1.02
CA ARG A 465 -33.53 20.75 -1.33
C ARG A 465 -32.82 21.82 -0.53
N ARG A 466 -32.21 21.42 0.59
CA ARG A 466 -31.54 22.31 1.55
C ARG A 466 -30.20 21.70 1.98
N PRO A 467 -29.23 22.52 2.43
CA PRO A 467 -27.96 22.01 2.97
C PRO A 467 -28.13 21.01 4.13
N THR A 468 -29.20 21.12 4.91
CA THR A 468 -29.52 20.17 5.98
C THR A 468 -29.97 18.79 5.45
N ASP A 469 -30.57 18.73 4.25
CA ASP A 469 -30.98 17.48 3.63
C ASP A 469 -29.75 16.70 3.13
N TRP A 470 -28.72 17.41 2.65
CA TRP A 470 -27.41 16.82 2.37
C TRP A 470 -26.79 16.17 3.60
N VAL A 471 -26.76 16.87 4.74
CA VAL A 471 -26.22 16.31 5.98
C VAL A 471 -26.99 15.06 6.40
N LYS A 472 -28.32 15.07 6.29
CA LYS A 472 -29.16 13.89 6.58
C LYS A 472 -28.86 12.72 5.66
N LEU A 473 -28.77 12.97 4.35
CA LEU A 473 -28.50 11.95 3.34
C LEU A 473 -27.15 11.27 3.60
N ILE A 474 -26.07 12.05 3.77
CA ILE A 474 -24.75 11.47 4.00
C ILE A 474 -24.70 10.73 5.36
N THR A 475 -25.34 11.29 6.40
CA THR A 475 -25.44 10.61 7.70
C THR A 475 -26.18 9.28 7.57
N HIS A 476 -27.26 9.23 6.81
CA HIS A 476 -28.04 8.03 6.58
C HIS A 476 -27.23 6.95 5.85
N VAL A 477 -26.56 7.30 4.74
CA VAL A 477 -25.66 6.40 4.00
C VAL A 477 -24.56 5.84 4.91
N LEU A 478 -23.93 6.67 5.74
CA LEU A 478 -22.86 6.20 6.63
C LEU A 478 -23.35 5.36 7.82
N THR A 479 -24.52 5.68 8.37
CA THR A 479 -25.07 4.99 9.54
C THR A 479 -25.87 3.74 9.21
N ARG A 480 -26.07 3.43 7.92
CA ARG A 480 -26.86 2.26 7.45
C ARG A 480 -28.26 2.23 8.06
N ARG A 481 -28.87 3.40 8.27
CA ARG A 481 -30.21 3.44 8.86
C ARG A 481 -31.22 2.99 7.82
N ASP A 482 -31.99 1.95 8.12
CA ASP A 482 -33.02 1.38 7.24
C ASP A 482 -34.32 2.21 7.23
N ARG A 483 -34.21 3.54 7.16
CA ARG A 483 -35.36 4.45 7.20
C ARG A 483 -35.56 5.12 5.85
N ASP A 484 -36.75 5.01 5.28
CA ASP A 484 -37.16 5.77 4.09
C ASP A 484 -36.84 7.26 4.27
N LEU A 485 -35.83 7.74 3.54
CA LEU A 485 -35.54 9.15 3.39
C LEU A 485 -36.31 9.66 2.17
N LYS A 486 -37.09 10.74 2.37
CA LYS A 486 -37.87 11.34 1.28
C LYS A 486 -37.00 11.92 0.16
N GLU A 487 -35.74 12.17 0.46
CA GLU A 487 -34.77 12.77 -0.45
C GLU A 487 -33.90 11.73 -1.19
N LEU A 488 -34.15 10.44 -0.98
CA LEU A 488 -33.42 9.34 -1.60
C LEU A 488 -34.40 8.29 -2.12
N ASP A 489 -34.63 8.26 -3.43
CA ASP A 489 -35.38 7.19 -4.08
C ASP A 489 -34.40 6.09 -4.53
N ARG A 490 -34.83 4.82 -4.43
CA ARG A 490 -34.14 3.66 -5.03
C ARG A 490 -35.09 3.00 -6.02
N ILE A 491 -34.61 2.77 -7.23
CA ILE A 491 -35.33 2.04 -8.28
C ILE A 491 -34.41 0.96 -8.81
N THR A 492 -34.95 -0.21 -9.10
CA THR A 492 -34.19 -1.35 -9.61
C THR A 492 -34.75 -1.78 -10.96
N GLY A 493 -33.87 -2.15 -11.90
CA GLY A 493 -34.23 -2.65 -13.23
C GLY A 493 -33.03 -3.22 -13.97
N SER A 494 -33.27 -3.89 -15.09
CA SER A 494 -32.22 -4.48 -15.95
C SER A 494 -31.73 -3.51 -17.04
N LYS A 495 -32.57 -2.53 -17.40
CA LYS A 495 -32.28 -1.50 -18.38
C LYS A 495 -32.74 -0.15 -17.85
N ILE A 496 -31.84 0.83 -17.75
CA ILE A 496 -32.15 2.13 -17.18
C ILE A 496 -31.65 3.22 -18.14
N LYS A 497 -32.58 4.01 -18.68
CA LYS A 497 -32.26 5.20 -19.47
C LYS A 497 -32.43 6.46 -18.63
N ILE A 498 -31.45 7.34 -18.65
CA ILE A 498 -31.45 8.62 -17.98
C ILE A 498 -31.16 9.70 -19.02
N ASP A 499 -32.12 10.58 -19.25
CA ASP A 499 -31.97 11.78 -20.09
C ASP A 499 -31.93 13.01 -19.19
N VAL A 500 -30.85 13.80 -19.28
CA VAL A 500 -30.61 15.02 -18.52
C VAL A 500 -30.67 16.23 -19.46
N VAL A 501 -31.63 17.12 -19.24
CA VAL A 501 -31.92 18.24 -20.15
C VAL A 501 -30.69 19.14 -20.35
N GLU A 502 -30.02 19.50 -19.27
CA GLU A 502 -28.86 20.41 -19.31
C GLU A 502 -27.55 19.71 -19.71
N GLY A 503 -27.49 18.39 -19.60
CA GLY A 503 -26.24 17.63 -19.58
C GLY A 503 -25.49 17.79 -18.25
N ASP A 504 -24.70 16.80 -17.87
CA ASP A 504 -23.78 16.90 -16.72
C ASP A 504 -22.61 15.94 -16.85
N HIS A 505 -21.60 16.13 -16.01
CA HIS A 505 -20.47 15.22 -15.85
C HIS A 505 -20.93 13.87 -15.31
N PHE A 506 -20.26 12.82 -15.81
CA PHE A 506 -20.45 11.47 -15.32
C PHE A 506 -19.13 10.74 -15.09
N GLU A 507 -19.18 9.75 -14.21
CA GLU A 507 -18.08 8.85 -13.89
C GLU A 507 -18.47 7.39 -14.10
N LEU A 508 -17.47 6.55 -14.38
CA LEU A 508 -17.58 5.09 -14.48
C LEU A 508 -16.53 4.44 -13.56
N ASP A 509 -16.98 3.62 -12.62
CA ASP A 509 -16.17 2.99 -11.56
C ASP A 509 -15.24 3.98 -10.81
N GLY A 510 -15.70 5.23 -10.66
CA GLY A 510 -14.98 6.31 -9.96
C GLY A 510 -13.91 7.02 -10.79
N ASP A 511 -13.84 6.76 -12.10
CA ASP A 511 -13.03 7.54 -13.05
C ASP A 511 -13.95 8.50 -13.85
N PRO A 512 -13.64 9.81 -13.90
CA PRO A 512 -14.39 10.77 -14.73
C PRO A 512 -14.37 10.36 -16.21
N ALA A 513 -15.54 10.38 -16.86
CA ALA A 513 -15.74 9.88 -18.23
C ALA A 513 -16.27 10.96 -19.20
N GLY A 514 -16.36 12.21 -18.73
CA GLY A 514 -16.77 13.38 -19.52
C GLY A 514 -18.17 13.85 -19.15
N GLU A 515 -18.85 14.50 -20.08
CA GLU A 515 -20.24 14.95 -19.95
C GLU A 515 -21.19 14.04 -20.74
N CYS A 516 -22.46 13.99 -20.33
CA CYS A 516 -23.52 13.29 -21.05
C CYS A 516 -24.86 14.02 -20.93
N HIS A 517 -25.68 13.97 -21.99
CA HIS A 517 -27.10 14.34 -21.99
C HIS A 517 -28.02 13.12 -21.89
N SER A 518 -27.56 11.97 -22.38
CA SER A 518 -28.29 10.70 -22.28
C SER A 518 -27.34 9.58 -21.87
N MET A 519 -27.80 8.71 -20.97
CA MET A 519 -27.12 7.49 -20.58
C MET A 519 -28.12 6.34 -20.56
N LEU A 520 -27.89 5.33 -21.40
CA LEU A 520 -28.60 4.06 -21.36
C LEU A 520 -27.70 3.00 -20.74
N ALA A 521 -28.05 2.50 -19.57
CA ALA A 521 -27.36 1.44 -18.86
C ALA A 521 -28.12 0.11 -19.00
N GLU A 522 -27.45 -0.93 -19.50
CA GLU A 522 -28.00 -2.26 -19.72
C GLU A 522 -27.16 -3.30 -18.99
N VAL A 523 -27.80 -4.08 -18.11
CA VAL A 523 -27.15 -5.18 -17.40
C VAL A 523 -26.90 -6.33 -18.36
N LEU A 524 -25.68 -6.87 -18.35
CA LEU A 524 -25.29 -8.08 -19.06
C LEU A 524 -25.10 -9.20 -18.01
N PRO A 525 -26.14 -10.02 -17.74
CA PRO A 525 -26.13 -10.90 -16.58
C PRO A 525 -25.08 -12.00 -16.68
N GLY A 526 -24.25 -12.14 -15.65
CA GLY A 526 -23.19 -13.15 -15.55
C GLY A 526 -22.13 -13.08 -16.66
N ALA A 527 -22.07 -11.99 -17.43
CA ALA A 527 -21.22 -11.89 -18.62
C ALA A 527 -19.72 -11.75 -18.28
N LEU A 528 -19.38 -11.40 -17.03
CA LEU A 528 -18.00 -11.33 -16.56
C LEU A 528 -17.70 -12.46 -15.57
N VAL A 529 -16.83 -13.40 -15.95
CA VAL A 529 -16.33 -14.42 -15.03
C VAL A 529 -15.12 -13.85 -14.27
N ILE A 530 -15.16 -13.80 -12.94
CA ILE A 530 -14.08 -13.26 -12.10
C ILE A 530 -13.62 -14.26 -11.03
N ARG A 531 -12.31 -14.30 -10.79
CA ARG A 531 -11.67 -15.11 -9.74
C ARG A 531 -11.84 -14.45 -8.38
N THR A 532 -12.55 -15.13 -7.49
CA THR A 532 -12.81 -14.67 -6.11
C THR A 532 -12.26 -15.65 -5.08
N PRO A 533 -12.05 -15.22 -3.81
CA PRO A 533 -11.67 -16.14 -2.74
C PRO A 533 -12.68 -17.28 -2.59
N LYS A 534 -12.19 -18.46 -2.20
CA LYS A 534 -13.01 -19.67 -2.02
C LYS A 534 -14.11 -19.48 -0.99
#